data_AF-A0A7X3LHD5-F1
#
_entry.id   AF-A0A7X3LHD5-F1
#
_cell.length_a   1.000
_cell.length_b   1.000
_cell.length_c   1.000
_cell.angle_alpha   90.00
_cell.angle_beta   90.00
_cell.angle_gamma   90.00
#
_symmetry.space_group_name_H-M   'P 1'
#
loop_
_entity.id
_entity.type
_entity.pdbx_description
1 polymer ?
#
loop_
_entity_poly.entity_id
_entity_poly.type
_entity_poly.pdbx_seq_one_letter_code
_entity_poly.pdbx_strand_id
1 'polypeptide(L)' 'MSQSEKIVGYKVKFDMGKRFRVKLYMTKEYYEVWKHIRDSAIKDVWIEEVELEQRFFMK' A
#
# COMPACT_ATOMS: atom_id res chain seq x y z
N MET A 1 -24.78 14.08 -5.88
CA MET A 1 -23.49 14.11 -5.16
C MET A 1 -22.77 12.81 -5.46
N SER A 2 -21.59 12.85 -6.07
CA SER A 2 -20.78 11.64 -6.28
C SER A 2 -20.21 11.24 -4.92
N GLN A 3 -20.80 10.24 -4.28
CA GLN A 3 -20.24 9.65 -3.07
C GLN A 3 -19.03 8.84 -3.53
N SER A 4 -17.84 9.40 -3.36
CA SER A 4 -16.59 8.74 -3.72
C SER A 4 -16.55 7.37 -3.03
N GLU A 5 -16.55 6.30 -3.82
CA GLU A 5 -16.61 4.93 -3.32
C GLU A 5 -15.40 4.66 -2.43
N LYS A 6 -15.66 4.32 -1.16
CA LYS A 6 -14.63 3.92 -0.22
C LYS A 6 -14.42 2.42 -0.32
N ILE A 7 -13.16 2.02 -0.33
CA ILE A 7 -12.75 0.62 -0.34
C ILE A 7 -11.78 0.36 0.80
N VAL A 8 -11.72 -0.89 1.23
CA VAL A 8 -10.75 -1.37 2.22
C VAL A 8 -9.52 -1.89 1.50
N GLY A 9 -8.34 -1.47 1.95
CA GLY A 9 -7.06 -1.99 1.47
C GLY A 9 -5.95 -1.76 2.48
N TYR A 10 -4.71 -1.76 2.00
CA TYR A 10 -3.53 -1.64 2.86
C TYR A 10 -2.74 -0.38 2.57
N LYS A 11 -2.42 0.35 3.62
CA LYS A 11 -1.38 1.36 3.63
C LYS A 11 -0.06 0.67 3.95
N VAL A 12 0.85 0.70 2.99
CA VAL A 12 2.16 0.04 3.08
C VAL A 12 3.22 1.12 3.25
N LYS A 13 4.08 0.97 4.24
CA LYS A 13 5.26 1.82 4.43
C LYS A 13 6.51 0.98 4.55
N PHE A 14 7.58 1.42 3.92
CA PHE A 14 8.89 0.80 4.07
C PHE A 14 9.97 1.81 3.73
N ASP A 15 11.19 1.56 4.21
CA ASP A 15 12.34 2.38 3.88
C ASP A 15 13.09 1.75 2.69
N MET A 16 13.46 2.58 1.70
CA MET A 16 14.38 2.23 0.62
C MET A 16 15.74 2.85 0.91
N GLY A 17 16.62 2.03 1.50
CA GLY A 17 17.91 2.50 1.98
C GLY A 17 17.78 3.50 3.15
N LYS A 18 18.82 4.30 3.38
CA LYS A 18 18.90 5.17 4.58
C LYS A 18 18.12 6.48 4.49
N ARG A 19 17.63 6.86 3.30
CA ARG A 19 17.12 8.22 3.03
C ARG A 19 15.69 8.28 2.51
N PHE A 20 15.17 7.19 1.95
CA PHE A 20 13.86 7.22 1.32
C PHE A 20 12.88 6.40 2.12
N ARG A 21 11.74 7.01 2.45
CA ARG A 21 10.60 6.32 3.03
C ARG A 21 9.46 6.33 2.03
N VAL A 22 9.03 5.15 1.65
CA VAL A 22 7.93 4.94 0.72
C VAL A 22 6.65 4.76 1.53
N LYS A 23 5.56 5.38 1.07
CA LYS A 23 4.21 5.22 1.61
C LYS A 23 3.23 5.09 0.45
N LEU A 24 2.55 3.96 0.37
CA LEU A 24 1.64 3.62 -0.73
C LEU A 24 0.33 3.11 -0.14
N TYR A 25 -0.75 3.21 -0.90
CA TYR A 25 -2.00 2.52 -0.61
C TYR A 25 -2.24 1.50 -1.72
N MET A 26 -2.46 0.24 -1.34
CA MET A 26 -2.64 -0.88 -2.25
C MET A 26 -3.97 -1.56 -1.94
N THR A 27 -4.67 -1.99 -2.98
CA THR A 27 -5.81 -2.91 -2.77
C THR A 27 -5.29 -4.20 -2.12
N LYS A 28 -6.18 -4.96 -1.47
CA LYS A 28 -5.80 -6.23 -0.86
C LYS A 28 -5.17 -7.17 -1.87
N GLU A 29 -5.78 -7.31 -3.04
CA GLU A 29 -5.28 -8.12 -4.15
C GLU A 29 -3.88 -7.70 -4.59
N TYR A 30 -3.65 -6.40 -4.81
CA TYR A 30 -2.36 -5.93 -5.26
C TYR A 30 -1.25 -6.14 -4.22
N TYR A 31 -1.57 -5.94 -2.94
CA TYR A 31 -0.62 -6.23 -1.85
C TYR A 31 -0.24 -7.71 -1.79
N GLU A 32 -1.22 -8.60 -1.97
CA GLU A 32 -1.00 -10.06 -1.98
C GLU A 32 -0.05 -10.48 -3.10
N VAL A 33 -0.08 -9.82 -4.25
CA VAL A 33 0.92 -10.03 -5.32
C VAL A 33 2.26 -9.38 -4.94
N TRP A 34 2.23 -8.10 -4.54
CA TRP A 34 3.43 -7.31 -4.25
C TRP A 34 4.31 -7.95 -3.18
N LYS A 35 3.72 -8.51 -2.12
CA LYS A 35 4.50 -9.14 -1.03
C LYS A 35 5.36 -10.31 -1.50
N HIS A 36 5.02 -10.95 -2.62
CA HIS A 36 5.76 -12.07 -3.20
C HIS A 36 6.82 -11.63 -4.22
N ILE A 37 6.64 -10.46 -4.86
CA ILE A 37 7.55 -9.95 -5.91
C ILE A 37 8.44 -8.81 -5.43
N ARG A 38 8.20 -8.24 -4.24
CA ARG A 38 9.01 -7.15 -3.70
C ARG A 38 10.47 -7.56 -3.58
N ASP A 39 11.35 -6.57 -3.73
CA ASP A 39 12.77 -6.77 -3.54
C ASP A 39 13.07 -7.34 -2.15
N SER A 40 13.92 -8.37 -2.09
CA SER A 40 14.36 -9.01 -0.84
C SER A 40 15.06 -8.06 0.15
N ALA A 41 15.55 -6.91 -0.32
CA ALA A 41 16.10 -5.85 0.51
C ALA A 41 15.02 -5.08 1.29
N ILE A 42 13.76 -5.13 0.85
CA ILE A 42 12.62 -4.50 1.53
C ILE A 42 12.12 -5.45 2.64
N LYS A 43 12.72 -5.32 3.82
CA LYS A 43 12.43 -6.18 4.98
C LYS A 43 11.48 -5.52 5.99
N ASP A 44 11.68 -4.24 6.27
CA ASP A 44 10.95 -3.51 7.31
C ASP A 44 9.66 -2.88 6.78
N VAL A 45 8.71 -3.73 6.38
CA VAL A 45 7.42 -3.31 5.85
C VAL A 45 6.39 -3.18 6.97
N TRP A 46 5.83 -1.98 7.10
CA TRP A 46 4.69 -1.67 7.96
C TRP A 46 3.41 -1.67 7.15
N ILE A 47 2.39 -2.35 7.67
CA ILE A 47 1.11 -2.57 7.01
C ILE A 47 0.00 -2.16 7.97
N GLU A 48 -0.94 -1.36 7.46
CA GLU A 48 -2.12 -0.90 8.19
C GLU A 48 -3.33 -1.07 7.27
N GLU A 49 -4.36 -1.79 7.72
CA GLU A 49 -5.63 -1.84 6.99
C GLU A 49 -6.32 -0.48 7.10
N VAL A 50 -6.78 0.05 5.97
CA VAL A 50 -7.41 1.37 5.89
C VAL A 50 -8.63 1.34 4.98
N GLU A 51 -9.63 2.15 5.32
CA GLU A 51 -10.81 2.40 4.49
C GLU A 51 -10.74 3.84 3.95
N LEU A 52 -10.49 3.97 2.64
CA LEU A 52 -10.31 5.25 1.97
C LEU A 52 -11.00 5.26 0.62
N GLU A 53 -11.17 6.44 0.04
CA GLU A 53 -11.69 6.55 -1.34
C GLU A 53 -10.79 5.80 -2.33
N GLN A 54 -11.39 5.13 -3.30
CA GLN A 54 -10.68 4.32 -4.30
C GLN A 54 -9.53 5.07 -5.01
N ARG A 55 -9.64 6.39 -5.19
CA ARG A 55 -8.61 7.24 -5.83
C ARG A 55 -7.25 7.23 -5.13
N PHE A 56 -7.18 6.84 -3.85
CA PHE A 56 -5.92 6.77 -3.10
C PHE A 56 -5.14 5.50 -3.39
N PHE A 57 -5.80 4.44 -3.86
CA PHE A 57 -5.21 3.13 -4.06
C PHE A 57 -4.54 3.03 -5.43
N MET A 58 -3.35 2.45 -5.44
CA MET A 58 -2.70 2.00 -6.67
C MET A 58 -3.58 0.94 -7.35
N LYS A 59 -3.71 1.07 -8.67
CA LYS A 59 -4.39 0.12 -9.54
C LYS A 59 -3.35 -0.70 -10.31
#